data_AF-X0UHJ9-F1
#
_entry.id   AF-X0UHJ9-F1
#
_cell.length_a   1.000
_cell.length_b   1.000
_cell.length_c   1.000
_cell.angle_alpha   90.00
_cell.angle_beta   90.00
_cell.angle_gamma   90.00
#
_symmetry.space_group_name_H-M   'P 1'
#
loop_
_entity.id
_entity.type
_entity.pdbx_description
1 polymer ?
#
loop_
_entity_poly.entity_id
_entity_poly.type
_entity_poly.pdbx_seq_one_letter_code
_entity_poly.pdbx_strand_id
1 'polypeptide(L)'
;MKAKLQPLYFKSGMDDEFKSHLDMIREFLKDEACIIEPLELGKPIKDVDAIIFPQLIGDAFKQVNLLKKIKVPFLVTTSDFGAVNVWDWEIVTFLKAEGLKVFAPYNLDLTKKICKSLALKREMKKTKFLVFQDNPGVGMQAEIFRRFYWWEERCEKSIKEKFGISIVKKSFKELSEKAKKISDSLAAEVANHKKIPKEGVSDNALLGAYK
;
A
#
# COMPACT_ATOMS: atom_id res chain seq x y z
N MET A 1 -0.32 -7.24 -7.47
CA MET A 1 0.78 -6.27 -7.24
C MET A 1 1.80 -6.91 -6.31
N LYS A 2 3.09 -6.70 -6.54
CA LYS A 2 4.16 -7.32 -5.76
C LYS A 2 4.95 -6.28 -4.97
N ALA A 3 5.34 -6.63 -3.75
CA ALA A 3 6.27 -5.84 -2.95
C ALA A 3 7.65 -5.87 -3.58
N LYS A 4 8.39 -4.77 -3.58
CA LYS A 4 9.81 -4.74 -3.95
C LYS A 4 10.62 -4.93 -2.69
N LEU A 5 11.38 -6.02 -2.61
CA LEU A 5 12.17 -6.37 -1.42
C LEU A 5 13.65 -6.47 -1.79
N GLN A 6 14.50 -5.80 -1.01
CA GLN A 6 15.95 -5.87 -1.11
C GLN A 6 16.48 -6.79 0.00
N PRO A 7 17.06 -7.96 -0.31
CA PRO A 7 17.78 -8.74 0.68
C PRO A 7 19.01 -7.98 1.14
N LEU A 8 19.21 -7.87 2.45
CA LEU A 8 20.44 -7.34 3.03
C LEU A 8 21.17 -8.42 3.82
N TYR A 9 22.49 -8.42 3.69
CA TYR A 9 23.39 -9.27 4.47
C TYR A 9 24.42 -8.42 5.22
N PHE A 10 24.85 -8.91 6.38
CA PHE A 10 25.94 -8.34 7.15
C PHE A 10 27.29 -8.79 6.58
N LYS A 11 28.36 -8.05 6.88
CA LYS A 11 29.71 -8.38 6.37
C LYS A 11 30.18 -9.79 6.72
N SER A 12 29.78 -10.32 7.89
CA SER A 12 30.08 -11.69 8.30
C SER A 12 29.02 -12.74 7.89
N GLY A 13 27.95 -12.33 7.20
CA GLY A 13 26.89 -13.21 6.71
C GLY A 13 27.07 -13.58 5.23
N MET A 14 25.94 -13.81 4.54
CA MET A 14 25.90 -14.30 3.14
C MET A 14 26.58 -15.68 2.98
N ASP A 15 26.49 -16.49 4.02
CA ASP A 15 26.86 -17.89 4.04
C ASP A 15 25.79 -18.77 3.36
N ASP A 16 25.91 -20.08 3.50
CA ASP A 16 25.01 -21.03 2.87
C ASP A 16 23.61 -21.01 3.48
N GLU A 17 23.48 -20.67 4.76
CA GLU A 17 22.17 -20.45 5.41
C GLU A 17 21.45 -19.28 4.77
N PHE A 18 22.13 -18.13 4.64
CA PHE A 18 21.55 -16.95 3.98
C PHE A 18 21.05 -17.27 2.56
N LYS A 19 21.87 -17.97 1.77
CA LYS A 19 21.54 -18.31 0.37
C LYS A 19 20.35 -19.27 0.32
N SER A 20 20.37 -20.32 1.13
CA SER A 20 19.29 -21.31 1.20
C SER A 20 17.97 -20.66 1.60
N HIS A 21 17.97 -19.86 2.67
CA HIS A 21 16.79 -19.12 3.09
C HIS A 21 16.31 -18.16 2.01
N LEU A 22 17.20 -17.41 1.36
CA LEU A 22 16.84 -16.49 0.29
C LEU A 22 16.14 -17.19 -0.89
N ASP A 23 16.62 -18.36 -1.29
CA ASP A 23 16.02 -19.13 -2.38
C ASP A 23 14.64 -19.69 -1.99
N MET A 24 14.47 -20.17 -0.76
CA MET A 24 13.16 -20.58 -0.25
C MET A 24 12.17 -19.41 -0.20
N ILE A 25 12.60 -18.25 0.30
CA ILE A 25 11.77 -17.04 0.38
C ILE A 25 11.34 -16.59 -1.03
N ARG A 26 12.23 -16.66 -2.02
CA ARG A 26 11.91 -16.35 -3.43
C ARG A 26 10.79 -17.25 -3.96
N GLU A 27 10.83 -18.53 -3.65
CA GLU A 27 9.76 -19.45 -4.06
C GLU A 27 8.45 -19.19 -3.30
N PHE A 28 8.50 -19.06 -1.97
CA PHE A 28 7.32 -18.87 -1.14
C PHE A 28 6.56 -17.58 -1.42
N LEU A 29 7.29 -16.51 -1.77
CA LEU A 29 6.75 -15.17 -2.00
C LEU A 29 6.69 -14.80 -3.48
N LYS A 30 6.84 -15.75 -4.41
CA LYS A 30 6.89 -15.47 -5.85
C LYS A 30 5.69 -14.67 -6.34
N ASP A 31 4.51 -14.84 -5.74
CA ASP A 31 3.29 -14.14 -6.13
C ASP A 31 3.08 -12.80 -5.41
N GLU A 32 3.74 -12.61 -4.26
CA GLU A 32 3.59 -11.44 -3.40
C GLU A 32 4.75 -10.44 -3.49
N ALA A 33 5.94 -10.86 -3.92
CA ALA A 33 7.15 -10.05 -3.89
C ALA A 33 8.03 -10.21 -5.14
N CYS A 34 8.63 -9.11 -5.57
CA CYS A 34 9.79 -9.06 -6.45
C CYS A 34 11.03 -8.86 -5.58
N ILE A 35 11.79 -9.92 -5.38
CA ILE A 35 13.02 -9.91 -4.57
C ILE A 35 14.20 -9.67 -5.50
N ILE A 36 14.89 -8.55 -5.29
CA ILE A 36 16.05 -8.17 -6.12
C ILE A 36 17.36 -8.75 -5.57
N GLU A 37 18.47 -8.55 -6.30
CA GLU A 37 19.79 -9.06 -5.92
C GLU A 37 20.23 -8.63 -4.53
N PRO A 38 20.80 -9.53 -3.70
CA PRO A 38 21.23 -9.22 -2.33
C PRO A 38 22.28 -8.10 -2.31
N LEU A 39 22.27 -7.32 -1.23
CA LEU A 39 23.14 -6.16 -1.07
C LEU A 39 23.79 -6.15 0.32
N GLU A 40 25.08 -5.81 0.36
CA GLU A 40 25.83 -5.68 1.60
C GLU A 40 25.34 -4.48 2.41
N LEU A 41 25.19 -4.64 3.72
CA LEU A 41 24.83 -3.55 4.62
C LEU A 41 25.82 -2.38 4.49
N GLY A 42 25.28 -1.17 4.36
CA GLY A 42 26.07 0.07 4.20
C GLY A 42 26.18 0.55 2.76
N LYS A 43 25.85 -0.29 1.76
CA LYS A 43 25.74 0.15 0.37
C LYS A 43 24.42 0.91 0.11
N PRO A 44 24.37 1.76 -0.93
CA PRO A 44 23.16 2.50 -1.28
C PRO A 44 21.97 1.58 -1.61
N ILE A 45 20.85 1.78 -0.90
CA ILE A 45 19.63 0.98 -1.06
C ILE A 45 18.82 1.50 -2.25
N LYS A 46 18.31 0.60 -3.10
CA LYS A 46 17.45 0.92 -4.24
C LYS A 46 16.04 1.35 -3.78
N ASP A 47 15.22 1.86 -4.70
CA ASP A 47 13.81 2.18 -4.43
C ASP A 47 12.98 0.90 -4.19
N VAL A 48 12.85 0.50 -2.93
CA VAL A 48 12.17 -0.72 -2.46
C VAL A 48 11.15 -0.40 -1.38
N ASP A 49 10.19 -1.31 -1.16
CA ASP A 49 9.15 -1.12 -0.15
C ASP A 49 9.64 -1.53 1.25
N ALA A 50 10.55 -2.50 1.32
CA ALA A 50 11.16 -2.99 2.57
C ALA A 50 12.51 -3.67 2.30
N ILE A 51 13.30 -3.78 3.36
CA ILE A 51 14.43 -4.71 3.43
C ILE A 51 13.93 -6.07 3.90
N ILE A 52 14.44 -7.14 3.31
CA ILE A 52 14.25 -8.50 3.82
C ILE A 52 15.57 -9.04 4.37
N PHE A 53 15.51 -9.68 5.53
CA PHE A 53 16.63 -10.37 6.16
C PHE A 53 16.38 -11.87 6.15
N PRO A 54 16.99 -12.60 5.20
CA PRO A 54 17.04 -14.07 5.20
C PRO A 54 17.82 -14.66 6.38
N GLN A 55 18.70 -13.87 6.98
CA GLN A 55 19.52 -14.25 8.13
C GLN A 55 19.71 -13.04 9.04
N LEU A 56 19.63 -13.24 10.35
CA LEU A 56 20.06 -12.27 11.35
C LEU A 56 21.17 -12.88 12.19
N ILE A 57 22.20 -12.08 12.46
CA ILE A 57 23.36 -12.49 13.25
C ILE A 57 23.79 -11.35 14.17
N GLY A 58 24.68 -11.64 15.12
CA GLY A 58 25.13 -10.68 16.14
C GLY A 58 25.74 -9.37 15.61
N ASP A 59 26.11 -9.31 14.32
CA ASP A 59 26.50 -8.07 13.65
C ASP A 59 25.41 -7.00 13.70
N ALA A 60 24.13 -7.37 13.83
CA ALA A 60 23.02 -6.44 14.02
C ALA A 60 23.23 -5.52 15.24
N PHE A 61 23.79 -6.04 16.34
CA PHE A 61 24.10 -5.26 17.54
C PHE A 61 25.22 -4.25 17.30
N LYS A 62 26.25 -4.67 16.54
CA LYS A 62 27.45 -3.87 16.28
C LYS A 62 27.23 -2.81 15.20
N GLN A 63 26.35 -3.09 14.24
CA GLN A 63 26.14 -2.28 13.04
C GLN A 63 24.80 -1.53 13.05
N VAL A 64 24.17 -1.37 14.21
CA VAL A 64 22.89 -0.67 14.38
C VAL A 64 22.88 0.75 13.78
N ASN A 65 24.01 1.45 13.83
CA ASN A 65 24.15 2.79 13.25
C ASN A 65 23.99 2.80 11.72
N LEU A 66 24.37 1.71 11.03
CA LEU A 66 24.12 1.54 9.60
C LEU A 66 22.63 1.23 9.36
N LEU A 67 22.04 0.36 10.17
CA LEU A 67 20.63 -0.01 10.09
C LEU A 67 19.70 1.21 10.29
N LYS A 68 19.99 2.11 11.24
CA LYS A 68 19.22 3.35 11.49
C LYS A 68 19.20 4.34 10.33
N LYS A 69 20.14 4.23 9.38
CA LYS A 69 20.14 5.05 8.16
C LYS A 69 19.06 4.61 7.18
N ILE A 70 18.59 3.36 7.27
CA ILE A 70 17.57 2.79 6.40
C ILE A 70 16.18 3.30 6.82
N LYS A 71 15.41 3.83 5.88
CA LYS A 71 14.10 4.47 6.14
C LYS A 71 12.90 3.60 5.82
N VAL A 72 13.12 2.49 5.12
CA VAL A 72 12.09 1.48 4.83
C VAL A 72 12.05 0.43 5.95
N PRO A 73 10.89 -0.20 6.22
CA PRO A 73 10.78 -1.22 7.25
C PRO A 73 11.59 -2.48 6.91
N PHE A 74 11.86 -3.29 7.93
CA PHE A 74 12.56 -4.57 7.83
C PHE A 74 11.55 -5.71 7.95
N LEU A 75 11.75 -6.75 7.15
CA LEU A 75 11.02 -8.01 7.18
C LEU A 75 12.02 -9.13 7.49
N VAL A 76 11.83 -9.82 8.61
CA VAL A 76 12.71 -10.89 9.06
C VAL A 76 12.09 -12.23 8.72
N THR A 77 12.77 -13.00 7.88
CA THR A 77 12.33 -14.32 7.41
C THR A 77 13.54 -15.24 7.43
N THR A 78 13.82 -15.80 8.60
CA THR A 78 15.08 -16.47 8.93
C THR A 78 14.90 -17.96 9.23
N SER A 79 13.73 -18.51 8.90
CA SER A 79 13.43 -19.94 9.02
C SER A 79 13.05 -20.55 7.67
N ASP A 80 13.16 -21.87 7.60
CA ASP A 80 12.77 -22.71 6.46
C ASP A 80 11.29 -22.62 6.07
N PHE A 81 10.46 -21.97 6.89
CA PHE A 81 9.02 -21.84 6.70
C PHE A 81 8.59 -20.44 6.22
N GLY A 82 9.54 -19.57 5.85
CA GLY A 82 9.25 -18.21 5.40
C GLY A 82 8.73 -17.29 6.51
N ALA A 83 9.16 -17.56 7.75
CA ALA A 83 8.82 -16.85 8.98
C ALA A 83 10.09 -16.51 9.78
N VAL A 84 9.96 -15.77 10.87
CA VAL A 84 11.08 -15.52 11.80
C VAL A 84 11.45 -16.79 12.56
N ASN A 85 12.74 -17.04 12.73
CA ASN A 85 13.24 -18.05 13.64
C ASN A 85 13.05 -17.59 15.09
N VAL A 86 12.61 -18.47 15.98
CA VAL A 86 12.37 -18.14 17.39
C VAL A 86 13.64 -17.62 18.06
N TRP A 87 14.82 -18.11 17.67
CA TRP A 87 16.10 -17.68 18.24
C TRP A 87 16.46 -16.22 17.93
N ASP A 88 15.88 -15.62 16.90
CA ASP A 88 16.13 -14.21 16.54
C ASP A 88 15.37 -13.21 17.43
N TRP A 89 14.59 -13.69 18.42
CA TRP A 89 13.77 -12.84 19.28
C TRP A 89 14.56 -11.71 19.93
N GLU A 90 15.81 -11.96 20.33
CA GLU A 90 16.66 -10.97 20.99
C GLU A 90 17.09 -9.87 20.01
N ILE A 91 17.58 -10.24 18.83
CA ILE A 91 17.97 -9.28 17.78
C ILE A 91 16.75 -8.47 17.34
N VAL A 92 15.61 -9.11 17.09
CA VAL A 92 14.37 -8.43 16.71
C VAL A 92 13.92 -7.43 17.78
N THR A 93 14.00 -7.81 19.06
CA THR A 93 13.62 -6.95 20.18
C THR A 93 14.57 -5.76 20.30
N PHE A 94 15.87 -6.00 20.20
CA PHE A 94 16.89 -4.95 20.17
C PHE A 94 16.64 -3.96 19.03
N LEU A 95 16.45 -4.42 17.80
CA LEU A 95 16.22 -3.54 16.65
C LEU A 95 14.96 -2.67 16.84
N LYS A 96 13.89 -3.24 17.41
CA LYS A 96 12.67 -2.49 17.75
C LYS A 96 12.92 -1.44 18.84
N ALA A 97 13.66 -1.78 19.90
CA ALA A 97 14.04 -0.86 20.96
C ALA A 97 14.88 0.32 20.42
N GLU A 98 15.70 0.06 19.40
CA GLU A 98 16.48 1.06 18.68
C GLU A 98 15.65 1.93 17.71
N GLY A 99 14.32 1.75 17.70
CA GLY A 99 13.37 2.54 16.92
C GLY A 99 13.20 2.09 15.46
N LEU A 100 13.74 0.94 15.09
CA LEU A 100 13.58 0.39 13.75
C LEU A 100 12.21 -0.29 13.59
N LYS A 101 11.60 -0.11 12.41
CA LYS A 101 10.33 -0.77 12.08
C LYS A 101 10.60 -2.18 11.58
N VAL A 102 10.50 -3.15 12.48
CA VAL A 102 10.80 -4.57 12.18
C VAL A 102 9.52 -5.41 12.23
N PHE A 103 9.23 -6.07 11.11
CA PHE A 103 8.24 -7.13 11.01
C PHE A 103 8.92 -8.49 11.18
N ALA A 104 8.45 -9.25 12.16
CA ALA A 104 8.92 -10.61 12.48
C ALA A 104 7.70 -11.54 12.45
N PRO A 105 7.22 -11.93 11.25
CA PRO A 105 6.05 -12.79 11.10
C PRO A 105 6.33 -14.20 11.64
N TYR A 106 5.36 -14.78 12.34
CA TYR A 106 5.49 -16.14 12.91
C TYR A 106 4.97 -17.25 11.98
N ASN A 107 4.45 -16.91 10.80
CA ASN A 107 4.05 -17.88 9.77
C ASN A 107 4.07 -17.24 8.37
N LEU A 108 4.05 -18.09 7.34
CA LEU A 108 4.11 -17.66 5.94
C LEU A 108 2.92 -16.79 5.52
N ASP A 109 1.71 -17.07 6.01
CA ASP A 109 0.51 -16.29 5.66
C ASP A 109 0.64 -14.83 6.10
N LEU A 110 1.17 -14.60 7.30
CA LEU A 110 1.46 -13.26 7.81
C LEU A 110 2.55 -12.58 6.98
N THR A 111 3.62 -13.29 6.60
CA THR A 111 4.65 -12.80 5.68
C THR A 111 4.02 -12.31 4.36
N LYS A 112 3.17 -13.13 3.75
CA LYS A 112 2.45 -12.77 2.51
C LYS A 112 1.55 -11.55 2.68
N LYS A 113 0.82 -11.44 3.80
CA LYS A 113 0.00 -10.27 4.13
C LYS A 113 0.83 -9.01 4.31
N ILE A 114 2.00 -9.10 4.94
CA ILE A 114 2.94 -7.98 5.07
C ILE A 114 3.41 -7.52 3.68
N CYS A 115 3.82 -8.44 2.81
CA CYS A 115 4.22 -8.10 1.44
C CYS A 115 3.08 -7.41 0.67
N LYS A 116 1.86 -7.94 0.71
CA LYS A 116 0.69 -7.30 0.07
C LYS A 116 0.44 -5.89 0.62
N SER A 117 0.57 -5.71 1.93
CA SER A 117 0.40 -4.41 2.60
C SER A 117 1.48 -3.39 2.22
N LEU A 118 2.73 -3.84 2.08
CA LEU A 118 3.85 -3.02 1.61
C LEU A 118 3.63 -2.54 0.17
N ALA A 119 3.22 -3.45 -0.71
CA ALA A 119 2.88 -3.11 -2.10
C ALA A 119 1.72 -2.11 -2.15
N LEU A 120 0.65 -2.35 -1.39
CA LEU A 120 -0.50 -1.46 -1.29
C LEU A 120 -0.10 -0.05 -0.85
N LYS A 121 0.75 0.07 0.18
CA LYS A 121 1.22 1.37 0.68
C LYS A 121 1.91 2.20 -0.40
N ARG A 122 2.65 1.58 -1.31
CA ARG A 122 3.25 2.28 -2.46
C ARG A 122 2.17 2.76 -3.44
N GLU A 123 1.18 1.94 -3.75
CA GLU A 123 0.09 2.30 -4.67
C GLU A 123 -0.81 3.41 -4.11
N MET A 124 -1.07 3.39 -2.80
CA MET A 124 -1.86 4.42 -2.14
C MET A 124 -1.27 5.82 -2.31
N LYS A 125 0.06 5.96 -2.38
CA LYS A 125 0.74 7.24 -2.65
C LYS A 125 0.42 7.84 -4.03
N LYS A 126 -0.02 7.02 -4.98
CA LYS A 126 -0.42 7.43 -6.33
C LYS A 126 -1.94 7.53 -6.48
N THR A 127 -2.69 7.08 -5.47
CA THR A 127 -4.14 7.00 -5.52
C THR A 127 -4.78 8.35 -5.29
N LYS A 128 -5.77 8.68 -6.13
CA LYS A 128 -6.60 9.87 -5.99
C LYS A 128 -8.02 9.44 -5.62
N PHE A 129 -8.55 10.01 -4.54
CA PHE A 129 -9.95 9.86 -4.17
C PHE A 129 -10.72 11.06 -4.68
N LEU A 130 -11.52 10.84 -5.73
CA LEU A 130 -12.27 11.89 -6.39
C LEU A 130 -13.63 12.09 -5.70
N VAL A 131 -13.91 13.32 -5.29
CA VAL A 131 -15.17 13.73 -4.68
C VAL A 131 -15.81 14.80 -5.56
N PHE A 132 -17.05 14.59 -5.99
CA PHE A 132 -17.83 15.60 -6.68
C PHE A 132 -18.76 16.29 -5.69
N GLN A 133 -18.40 17.51 -5.30
CA GLN A 133 -19.16 18.29 -4.34
C GLN A 133 -18.70 19.75 -4.41
N ASP A 134 -19.66 20.69 -4.52
CA ASP A 134 -19.37 22.11 -4.67
C ASP A 134 -19.16 22.81 -3.32
N ASN A 135 -20.26 23.12 -2.61
CA ASN A 135 -20.23 23.88 -1.36
C ASN A 135 -21.16 23.23 -0.32
N PRO A 136 -20.73 22.15 0.36
CA PRO A 136 -21.61 21.42 1.27
C PRO A 136 -22.03 22.20 2.52
N GLY A 137 -21.28 23.25 2.88
CA GLY A 137 -21.63 24.17 3.98
C GLY A 137 -22.71 25.20 3.63
N VAL A 138 -23.32 25.10 2.44
CA VAL A 138 -24.36 26.02 1.93
C VAL A 138 -25.53 25.20 1.37
N GLY A 139 -26.77 25.63 1.65
CA GLY A 139 -27.98 24.98 1.16
C GLY A 139 -28.65 24.04 2.17
N MET A 140 -29.34 23.01 1.67
CA MET A 140 -30.02 22.04 2.54
C MET A 140 -29.00 21.31 3.42
N GLN A 141 -29.29 21.23 4.72
CA GLN A 141 -28.46 20.51 5.70
C GLN A 141 -27.02 21.05 5.85
N ALA A 142 -26.78 22.33 5.51
CA ALA A 142 -25.48 22.99 5.70
C ALA A 142 -24.87 22.82 7.11
N GLU A 143 -25.72 22.85 8.14
CA GLU A 143 -25.31 22.65 9.55
C GLU A 143 -24.67 21.29 9.82
N ILE A 144 -25.05 20.25 9.08
CA ILE A 144 -24.43 18.92 9.20
C ILE A 144 -22.99 18.97 8.68
N PHE A 145 -22.76 19.59 7.52
CA PHE A 145 -21.44 19.64 6.90
C PHE A 145 -20.46 20.58 7.59
N ARG A 146 -20.95 21.62 8.28
CA ARG A 146 -20.11 22.49 9.15
C ARG A 146 -19.50 21.76 10.34
N ARG A 147 -19.99 20.56 10.67
CA ARG A 147 -19.52 19.75 11.82
C ARG A 147 -18.58 18.62 11.40
N PHE A 148 -18.44 18.36 10.10
CA PHE A 148 -17.71 17.20 9.61
C PHE A 148 -16.24 17.47 9.34
N TYR A 149 -15.38 16.91 10.19
CA TYR A 149 -13.93 17.02 10.07
C TYR A 149 -13.38 16.58 8.70
N TRP A 150 -13.98 15.58 8.05
CA TRP A 150 -13.48 15.08 6.76
C TRP A 150 -13.56 16.09 5.61
N TRP A 151 -14.36 17.16 5.77
CA TRP A 151 -14.42 18.24 4.80
C TRP A 151 -13.28 19.27 4.96
N GLU A 152 -12.67 19.32 6.15
CA GLU A 152 -11.62 20.27 6.50
C GLU A 152 -10.28 19.92 5.83
N GLU A 153 -9.52 20.94 5.41
CA GLU A 153 -8.20 20.78 4.77
C GLU A 153 -7.24 19.96 5.64
N ARG A 154 -7.34 20.10 6.97
CA ARG A 154 -6.54 19.32 7.91
C ARG A 154 -6.77 17.82 7.76
N CYS A 155 -8.00 17.38 7.51
CA CYS A 155 -8.30 15.97 7.32
C CYS A 155 -7.67 15.46 6.00
N GLU A 156 -7.79 16.21 4.92
CA GLU A 156 -7.17 15.87 3.64
C GLU A 156 -5.65 15.75 3.77
N LYS A 157 -5.02 16.73 4.43
CA LYS A 157 -3.59 16.71 4.71
C LYS A 157 -3.20 15.49 5.54
N SER A 158 -3.98 15.16 6.57
CA SER A 158 -3.74 13.99 7.41
C SER A 158 -3.85 12.67 6.62
N ILE A 159 -4.85 12.54 5.73
CA ILE A 159 -5.00 11.38 4.86
C ILE A 159 -3.79 11.23 3.93
N LYS A 160 -3.36 12.34 3.31
CA LYS A 160 -2.19 12.36 2.43
C LYS A 160 -0.91 12.01 3.16
N GLU A 161 -0.67 12.59 4.33
CA GLU A 161 0.55 12.33 5.12
C GLU A 161 0.59 10.91 5.67
N LYS A 162 -0.55 10.39 6.15
CA LYS A 162 -0.60 9.07 6.78
C LYS A 162 -0.63 7.92 5.77
N PHE A 163 -1.41 8.08 4.70
CA PHE A 163 -1.72 7.02 3.74
C PHE A 163 -1.19 7.28 2.33
N GLY A 164 -0.83 8.51 1.99
CA GLY A 164 -0.38 8.89 0.65
C GLY A 164 -1.53 9.21 -0.32
N ILE A 165 -2.78 9.04 0.09
CA ILE A 165 -3.95 9.26 -0.79
C ILE A 165 -4.18 10.76 -0.95
N SER A 166 -4.38 11.20 -2.20
CA SER A 166 -4.77 12.57 -2.49
C SER A 166 -6.28 12.69 -2.67
N ILE A 167 -6.92 13.58 -1.93
CA ILE A 167 -8.32 13.92 -2.15
C ILE A 167 -8.39 14.94 -3.29
N VAL A 168 -9.25 14.69 -4.28
CA VAL A 168 -9.48 15.61 -5.40
C VAL A 168 -10.95 15.99 -5.37
N LYS A 169 -11.23 17.25 -5.03
CA LYS A 169 -12.58 17.80 -5.08
C LYS A 169 -12.83 18.41 -6.46
N LYS A 170 -13.98 18.10 -7.06
CA LYS A 170 -14.45 18.67 -8.33
C LYS A 170 -15.91 19.13 -8.21
N SER A 171 -16.30 20.06 -9.07
CA SER A 171 -17.66 20.58 -9.10
C SER A 171 -18.67 19.53 -9.54
N PHE A 172 -19.72 19.32 -8.74
CA PHE A 172 -20.85 18.46 -9.12
C PHE A 172 -21.74 19.17 -10.14
N LYS A 173 -21.86 20.49 -10.04
CA LYS A 173 -22.53 21.33 -11.05
C LYS A 173 -21.89 21.18 -12.44
N GLU A 174 -20.57 21.32 -12.55
CA GLU A 174 -19.88 21.15 -13.84
C GLU A 174 -20.01 19.72 -14.38
N LEU A 175 -19.98 18.71 -13.50
CA LEU A 175 -20.24 17.32 -13.89
C LEU A 175 -21.64 17.18 -14.50
N SER A 176 -22.65 17.75 -13.84
CA SER A 176 -24.04 17.73 -14.31
C SER A 176 -24.22 18.46 -15.65
N GLU A 177 -23.55 19.60 -15.83
CA GLU A 177 -23.56 20.34 -17.10
C GLU A 177 -22.89 19.55 -18.23
N LYS A 178 -21.81 18.82 -17.94
CA LYS A 178 -21.18 17.92 -18.92
C LYS A 178 -22.07 16.73 -19.25
N ALA A 179 -22.70 16.10 -18.27
CA ALA A 179 -23.62 14.99 -18.48
C ALA A 179 -24.83 15.39 -19.34
N LYS A 180 -25.40 16.58 -19.12
CA LYS A 180 -26.50 17.12 -19.94
C LYS A 180 -26.16 17.29 -21.42
N LYS A 181 -24.87 17.44 -21.76
CA LYS A 181 -24.41 17.57 -23.15
C LYS A 181 -24.28 16.23 -23.86
N ILE A 182 -24.38 15.10 -23.15
CA ILE A 182 -24.36 13.77 -23.75
C ILE A 182 -25.73 13.53 -24.42
N SER A 183 -25.70 13.12 -25.69
CA SER A 183 -26.92 12.85 -26.46
C SER A 183 -27.61 11.57 -25.99
N ASP A 184 -28.94 11.52 -26.16
CA ASP A 184 -29.71 10.30 -25.87
C ASP A 184 -29.31 9.14 -26.78
N SER A 185 -28.87 9.42 -28.02
CA SER A 185 -28.37 8.39 -28.94
C SER A 185 -27.15 7.64 -28.38
N LEU A 186 -26.16 8.37 -27.86
CA LEU A 186 -24.98 7.78 -27.23
C LEU A 186 -25.34 7.00 -25.97
N ALA A 187 -26.26 7.53 -25.16
CA ALA A 187 -26.75 6.84 -23.98
C ALA A 187 -27.47 5.53 -24.33
N ALA A 188 -28.28 5.53 -25.39
CA ALA A 188 -29.00 4.34 -25.88
C ALA A 188 -28.05 3.28 -26.45
N GLU A 189 -26.99 3.67 -27.15
CA GLU A 189 -25.96 2.74 -27.63
C GLU A 189 -25.32 1.98 -26.46
N VAL A 190 -24.92 2.68 -25.40
CA VAL A 190 -24.37 2.05 -24.20
C VAL A 190 -25.40 1.16 -23.50
N ALA A 191 -26.66 1.58 -23.47
CA ALA A 191 -27.76 0.82 -22.87
C ALA A 191 -28.00 -0.51 -23.59
N ASN A 192 -27.89 -0.55 -24.92
CA ASN A 192 -28.08 -1.76 -25.72
C ASN A 192 -27.03 -2.84 -25.43
N HIS A 193 -25.84 -2.44 -24.97
CA HIS A 193 -24.76 -3.36 -24.64
C HIS A 193 -24.80 -3.88 -23.19
N LYS A 194 -25.73 -3.41 -22.35
CA LYS A 194 -25.84 -3.85 -20.94
C LYS A 194 -27.17 -4.52 -20.65
N LYS A 195 -27.11 -5.75 -20.14
CA LYS A 195 -28.27 -6.46 -19.58
C LYS A 195 -28.43 -6.10 -18.11
N ILE A 196 -29.24 -5.09 -17.82
CA ILE A 196 -29.58 -4.64 -16.47
C ILE A 196 -31.10 -4.74 -16.30
N PRO A 197 -31.62 -5.23 -15.15
CA PRO A 197 -33.04 -5.16 -14.84
C PRO A 197 -33.57 -3.73 -14.89
N LYS A 198 -34.75 -3.54 -15.50
CA LYS A 198 -35.34 -2.21 -15.79
C LYS A 198 -36.77 -2.05 -15.26
N GLU A 199 -37.29 -3.01 -14.49
CA GLU A 199 -38.70 -3.00 -14.11
C GLU A 199 -39.06 -1.72 -13.36
N GLY A 200 -40.13 -1.05 -13.81
CA GLY A 200 -40.62 0.18 -13.18
C GLY A 200 -39.80 1.44 -13.47
N VAL A 201 -38.77 1.38 -14.32
CA VAL A 201 -37.94 2.54 -14.70
C VAL A 201 -38.36 3.07 -16.06
N SER A 202 -38.64 4.37 -16.17
CA SER A 202 -38.96 5.00 -17.46
C SER A 202 -37.73 5.12 -18.36
N ASP A 203 -37.94 5.16 -19.67
CA ASP A 203 -36.85 5.32 -20.65
C ASP A 203 -36.02 6.58 -20.39
N ASN A 204 -36.67 7.69 -20.01
CA ASN A 204 -35.98 8.93 -19.66
C ASN A 204 -35.08 8.79 -18.42
N ALA A 205 -35.54 8.09 -17.38
CA ALA A 205 -34.73 7.84 -16.19
C ALA A 205 -33.56 6.90 -16.50
N LEU A 206 -33.79 5.91 -17.37
CA LEU A 206 -32.76 4.98 -17.84
C LEU A 206 -31.68 5.73 -18.64
N LEU A 207 -32.07 6.53 -19.62
CA LEU A 207 -31.15 7.36 -20.42
C LEU A 207 -30.38 8.34 -19.54
N GLY A 208 -31.05 8.97 -18.57
CA GLY A 208 -30.42 9.86 -17.60
C GLY A 208 -29.34 9.18 -16.75
N ALA A 209 -29.50 7.90 -16.39
CA ALA A 209 -28.52 7.15 -15.61
C ALA A 209 -27.29 6.70 -16.44
N TYR A 210 -27.43 6.60 -17.77
CA TYR A 210 -26.32 6.27 -18.67
C TYR A 210 -25.44 7.47 -19.03
N LYS A 211 -25.93 8.69 -18.82
CA LYS A 211 -25.18 9.94 -19.02
C LYS A 211 -24.35 10.29 -17.77
#